data_AF-A0A855X8F5-F1
#
_entry.id   AF-A0A855X8F5-F1
#
_cell.length_a   1.000
_cell.length_b   1.000
_cell.length_c   1.000
_cell.angle_alpha   90.00
_cell.angle_beta   90.00
_cell.angle_gamma   90.00
#
_symmetry.space_group_name_H-M   'P 1'
#
loop_
_entity.id
_entity.type
_entity.pdbx_description
1 polymer ?
#
loop_
_entity_poly.entity_id
_entity_poly.type
_entity_poly.pdbx_seq_one_letter_code
_entity_poly.pdbx_strand_id
1 'polypeptide(L)'
;IPYFVIYLGAVRAGDTPYRIGNVGELCRFVRENPASGPILSEWAGVPVLSGRETIPGLEFVGFDYPLPIPDSLKRHYHLPVNDNLKQLLRERIPALYVVWTAPDKPLQQVADSNYVVIKRFDSFVVYARKGSGLE
;
A
#
# COMPACT_ATOMS: atom_id res chain seq x y z
N ILE A 1 -19.31 8.42 -0.64
CA ILE A 1 -19.89 8.44 -2.01
C ILE A 1 -18.85 8.67 -3.12
N PRO A 2 -17.70 9.37 -2.95
CA PRO A 2 -16.60 9.31 -3.94
C PRO A 2 -15.94 7.91 -4.03
N TYR A 3 -15.86 7.24 -2.88
CA TYR A 3 -15.31 5.88 -2.71
C TYR A 3 -15.98 4.78 -3.54
N PHE A 4 -17.21 5.00 -4.02
CA PHE A 4 -17.94 4.03 -4.84
C PHE A 4 -17.47 4.05 -6.31
N VAL A 5 -16.82 5.13 -6.75
CA VAL A 5 -16.36 5.33 -8.14
C VAL A 5 -15.02 4.63 -8.40
N ILE A 6 -14.12 4.59 -7.40
CA ILE A 6 -12.88 3.78 -7.46
C ILE A 6 -13.22 2.28 -7.40
N TYR A 7 -14.25 1.91 -6.62
CA TYR A 7 -14.80 0.55 -6.57
C TYR A 7 -15.29 0.07 -7.95
N LEU A 8 -15.82 0.95 -8.80
CA LEU A 8 -16.28 0.61 -10.16
C LEU A 8 -15.15 0.52 -11.21
N GLY A 9 -14.01 1.17 -11.00
CA GLY A 9 -12.87 1.10 -11.93
C GLY A 9 -12.18 -0.26 -11.94
N ALA A 10 -12.06 -0.90 -10.77
CA ALA A 10 -11.44 -2.23 -10.61
C ALA A 10 -12.36 -3.39 -11.03
N VAL A 11 -13.67 -3.18 -11.13
CA VAL A 11 -14.68 -4.24 -11.38
C VAL A 11 -14.91 -4.51 -12.88
N ARG A 12 -14.33 -3.72 -13.80
CA ARG A 12 -14.55 -3.88 -15.26
C ARG A 12 -13.35 -4.40 -16.04
N ALA A 13 -12.91 -5.62 -15.71
CA ALA A 13 -12.22 -6.53 -16.61
C ALA A 13 -12.32 -7.96 -16.04
N GLY A 14 -13.49 -8.59 -16.14
CA GLY A 14 -13.74 -10.01 -15.82
C GLY A 14 -12.91 -10.62 -14.69
N ASP A 15 -13.29 -10.39 -13.43
CA ASP A 15 -12.79 -11.08 -12.23
C ASP A 15 -11.26 -11.36 -12.17
N THR A 16 -10.48 -10.41 -12.70
CA THR A 16 -9.03 -10.31 -12.58
C THR A 16 -8.70 -8.97 -11.92
N PRO A 17 -7.44 -8.57 -11.73
CA PRO A 17 -6.48 -8.87 -10.64
C PRO A 17 -6.96 -8.65 -9.18
N TYR A 18 -8.19 -8.17 -8.96
CA TYR A 18 -8.71 -7.78 -7.64
C TYR A 18 -9.87 -8.69 -7.20
N ARG A 19 -9.65 -10.01 -7.21
CA ARG A 19 -10.68 -10.97 -6.75
C ARG A 19 -11.16 -10.59 -5.34
N ILE A 20 -12.45 -10.31 -5.21
CA ILE A 20 -13.05 -9.76 -3.98
C ILE A 20 -12.75 -10.65 -2.77
N GLY A 21 -12.75 -11.98 -2.93
CA GLY A 21 -12.38 -12.92 -1.87
C GLY A 21 -10.98 -12.67 -1.30
N ASN A 22 -10.00 -12.44 -2.18
CA ASN A 22 -8.60 -12.21 -1.78
C ASN A 22 -8.40 -10.84 -1.15
N VAL A 23 -9.13 -9.82 -1.62
CA VAL A 23 -9.17 -8.50 -0.97
C VAL A 23 -9.77 -8.60 0.43
N GLY A 24 -10.83 -9.40 0.60
CA GLY A 24 -11.44 -9.66 1.90
C GLY A 24 -10.48 -10.34 2.87
N GLU A 25 -9.78 -11.39 2.42
CA GLU A 25 -8.75 -12.07 3.21
C GLU A 25 -7.58 -11.17 3.56
N LEU A 26 -7.08 -10.37 2.60
CA LEU A 26 -6.04 -9.38 2.84
C LEU A 26 -6.47 -8.37 3.92
N CYS A 27 -7.65 -7.77 3.78
CA CYS A 27 -8.11 -6.75 4.73
C CYS A 27 -8.36 -7.34 6.12
N ARG A 28 -8.85 -8.59 6.20
CA ARG A 28 -8.98 -9.32 7.46
C ARG A 28 -7.61 -9.57 8.09
N PHE A 29 -6.64 -10.04 7.31
CA PHE A 29 -5.28 -10.28 7.78
C PHE A 29 -4.61 -9.00 8.32
N VAL A 30 -4.73 -7.88 7.61
CA VAL A 30 -4.15 -6.59 8.03
C VAL A 30 -4.84 -6.09 9.31
N ARG A 31 -6.16 -6.29 9.45
CA ARG A 31 -6.93 -5.93 10.65
C ARG A 31 -6.51 -6.71 11.89
N GLU A 32 -6.32 -8.02 11.73
CA GLU A 32 -5.99 -8.96 12.82
C GLU A 32 -4.50 -8.94 13.17
N ASN A 33 -3.65 -8.30 12.37
CA ASN A 33 -2.22 -8.24 12.61
C ASN A 33 -1.88 -7.29 13.79
N PRO A 34 -1.11 -7.75 14.80
CA PRO A 34 -0.86 -6.98 16.02
C PRO A 34 0.19 -5.87 15.85
N ALA A 35 0.68 -5.60 14.64
CA ALA A 35 1.66 -4.55 14.39
C ALA A 35 1.18 -3.18 14.88
N SER A 36 2.00 -2.49 15.68
CA SER A 36 1.72 -1.14 16.17
C SER A 36 2.18 -0.07 15.17
N GLY A 37 1.29 0.88 14.86
CA GLY A 37 1.53 2.03 13.99
C GLY A 37 0.74 2.02 12.67
N PRO A 38 0.91 3.08 11.85
CA PRO A 38 0.14 3.25 10.62
C PRO A 38 0.60 2.25 9.56
N ILE A 39 -0.28 1.95 8.60
CA ILE A 39 0.07 1.16 7.43
C ILE A 39 0.33 2.08 6.23
N LEU A 40 1.09 1.58 5.26
CA LEU A 40 1.19 2.17 3.93
C LEU A 40 0.67 1.14 2.93
N SER A 41 -0.25 1.53 2.06
CA SER A 41 -0.77 0.64 1.02
C SER A 41 -0.77 1.32 -0.33
N GLU A 42 -0.34 0.60 -1.35
CA GLU A 42 -0.48 1.00 -2.76
C GLU A 42 -1.88 0.72 -3.33
N TRP A 43 -2.81 0.30 -2.47
CA TRP A 43 -4.22 0.22 -2.82
C TRP A 43 -5.04 0.91 -1.72
N ALA A 44 -5.58 2.08 -2.07
CA ALA A 44 -6.30 2.97 -1.15
C ALA A 44 -7.45 2.31 -0.36
N GLY A 45 -7.98 1.18 -0.85
CA GLY A 45 -9.03 0.46 -0.15
C GLY A 45 -8.56 -0.34 1.07
N VAL A 46 -7.27 -0.72 1.20
CA VAL A 46 -6.81 -1.55 2.34
C VAL A 46 -7.04 -0.83 3.66
N PRO A 47 -6.54 0.41 3.89
CA PRO A 47 -6.71 1.09 5.18
C PRO A 47 -8.19 1.21 5.60
N VAL A 48 -9.06 1.56 4.63
CA VAL A 48 -10.49 1.73 4.86
C VAL A 48 -11.18 0.42 5.24
N LEU A 49 -10.94 -0.66 4.49
CA LEU A 49 -11.61 -1.95 4.70
C LEU A 49 -11.02 -2.78 5.86
N SER A 50 -9.75 -2.56 6.21
CA SER A 50 -9.14 -3.16 7.39
C SER A 50 -9.42 -2.35 8.66
N GLY A 51 -9.84 -1.08 8.55
CA GLY A 51 -10.01 -0.17 9.69
C GLY A 51 -8.70 0.25 10.34
N ARG A 52 -7.59 0.21 9.57
CA ARG A 52 -6.25 0.55 10.06
C ARG A 52 -5.92 1.99 9.70
N GLU A 53 -5.25 2.69 10.60
CA GLU A 53 -4.73 4.02 10.33
C GLU A 53 -3.67 3.95 9.22
N THR A 54 -3.69 4.95 8.34
CA THR A 54 -2.67 5.17 7.30
C THR A 54 -1.85 6.40 7.62
N ILE A 55 -0.76 6.63 6.89
CA ILE A 55 0.05 7.83 7.03
C ILE A 55 -0.73 9.03 6.46
N PRO A 56 -0.87 10.15 7.20
CA PRO A 56 -1.58 11.34 6.71
C PRO A 56 -1.02 11.84 5.37
N GLY A 57 -1.90 12.12 4.42
CA GLY A 57 -1.55 12.55 3.06
C GLY A 57 -1.15 11.41 2.13
N LEU A 58 -1.15 10.16 2.58
CA LEU A 58 -0.84 8.97 1.80
C LEU A 58 -2.03 8.00 1.71
N GLU A 59 -3.25 8.48 1.94
CA GLU A 59 -4.48 7.68 1.94
C GLU A 59 -4.78 7.04 0.57
N PHE A 60 -4.27 7.62 -0.51
CA PHE A 60 -4.56 7.22 -1.90
C PHE A 60 -3.34 6.77 -2.69
N VAL A 61 -2.20 6.54 -2.02
CA VAL A 61 -0.97 6.07 -2.66
C VAL A 61 -1.27 4.84 -3.51
N GLY A 62 -0.84 4.87 -4.78
CA GLY A 62 -0.93 3.74 -5.72
C GLY A 62 -1.51 4.10 -7.08
N PHE A 63 -2.44 5.06 -7.11
CA PHE A 63 -3.02 5.57 -8.36
C PHE A 63 -2.36 6.86 -8.85
N ASP A 64 -1.73 7.58 -7.94
CA ASP A 64 -1.24 8.94 -8.07
C ASP A 64 0.29 9.02 -8.25
N TYR A 65 1.06 8.20 -7.52
CA TYR A 65 2.51 8.20 -7.63
C TYR A 65 3.07 7.63 -8.96
N PRO A 66 2.45 6.64 -9.64
CA PRO A 66 2.94 6.18 -10.95
C PRO A 66 2.57 7.14 -12.09
N LEU A 67 1.88 8.27 -11.81
CA LEU A 67 1.58 9.26 -12.83
C LEU A 67 2.89 9.82 -13.43
N PRO A 68 3.00 9.89 -14.77
CA PRO A 68 4.19 10.39 -15.47
C PRO A 68 4.23 11.93 -15.45
N ILE A 69 4.15 12.52 -14.26
CA ILE A 69 4.23 13.97 -14.03
C ILE A 69 5.48 14.30 -13.20
N PRO A 70 6.09 15.48 -13.39
CA PRO A 70 7.28 15.88 -12.63
C PRO A 70 7.03 15.97 -11.12
N ASP A 71 8.06 15.67 -10.32
CA ASP A 71 7.99 15.76 -8.86
C ASP A 71 7.61 17.16 -8.35
N SER A 72 8.02 18.22 -9.06
CA SER A 72 7.61 19.59 -8.73
C SER A 72 6.09 19.76 -8.79
N LEU A 73 5.44 19.14 -9.77
CA LEU A 73 3.99 19.18 -9.92
C LEU A 73 3.30 18.29 -8.88
N LYS A 74 3.87 17.11 -8.58
CA LYS A 74 3.41 16.27 -7.47
C LYS A 74 3.41 17.05 -6.16
N ARG A 75 4.50 17.72 -5.83
CA ARG A 75 4.62 18.56 -4.63
C ARG A 75 3.61 19.71 -4.63
N HIS A 76 3.40 20.37 -5.76
CA HIS A 76 2.43 21.46 -5.89
C HIS A 76 0.99 21.02 -5.56
N TYR A 77 0.60 19.82 -5.98
CA TYR A 77 -0.72 19.25 -5.70
C TYR A 77 -0.75 18.37 -4.44
N HIS A 78 0.28 18.43 -3.60
CA HIS A 78 0.38 17.61 -2.39
C HIS A 78 0.27 16.09 -2.65
N LEU A 79 0.72 15.64 -3.81
CA LEU A 79 0.79 14.23 -4.17
C LEU A 79 2.06 13.57 -3.61
N PRO A 80 2.02 12.26 -3.35
CA PRO A 80 3.19 11.48 -2.93
C PRO A 80 4.33 11.56 -3.95
N VAL A 81 5.55 11.79 -3.44
CA VAL A 81 6.79 11.78 -4.23
C VAL A 81 7.59 10.53 -3.89
N ASN A 82 8.16 9.86 -4.89
CA ASN A 82 8.83 8.56 -4.72
C ASN A 82 9.95 8.61 -3.67
N ASP A 83 10.70 9.70 -3.58
CA ASP A 83 11.78 9.83 -2.60
C ASP A 83 11.27 9.95 -1.16
N ASN A 84 10.11 10.58 -0.94
CA ASN A 84 9.47 10.63 0.37
C ASN A 84 8.98 9.22 0.77
N LEU A 85 8.37 8.49 -0.16
CA LEU A 85 7.93 7.11 0.07
C LEU A 85 9.13 6.19 0.41
N LYS A 86 10.24 6.31 -0.34
CA LYS A 86 11.49 5.59 -0.03
C LYS A 86 12.02 5.95 1.34
N GLN A 87 11.99 7.23 1.72
CA GLN A 87 12.46 7.68 3.03
C GLN A 87 11.62 7.05 4.15
N LEU A 88 10.28 7.07 4.05
CA LEU A 88 9.39 6.44 5.02
C LEU A 88 9.68 4.95 5.19
N LEU A 89 9.96 4.24 4.09
CA LEU A 89 10.33 2.82 4.13
C LEU A 89 11.74 2.60 4.73
N ARG A 90 12.72 3.46 4.44
CA ARG A 90 14.06 3.37 5.06
C ARG A 90 14.00 3.60 6.57
N GLU A 91 13.21 4.57 6.99
CA GLU A 91 13.00 4.91 8.40
C GLU A 91 12.08 3.92 9.11
N ARG A 92 11.56 2.92 8.39
CA ARG A 92 10.63 1.90 8.90
C ARG A 92 9.39 2.50 9.57
N ILE A 93 8.86 3.61 9.02
CA ILE A 93 7.69 4.31 9.57
C ILE A 93 6.39 3.50 9.41
N PRO A 94 6.07 2.89 8.25
CA PRO A 94 4.91 2.00 8.15
C PRO A 94 5.09 0.72 8.96
N ALA A 95 4.09 0.33 9.76
CA ALA A 95 4.05 -0.94 10.48
C ALA A 95 3.92 -2.11 9.51
N LEU A 96 3.03 -1.94 8.54
CA LEU A 96 2.87 -2.81 7.40
C LEU A 96 2.98 -1.99 6.11
N TYR A 97 3.57 -2.59 5.09
CA TYR A 97 3.59 -2.06 3.74
C TYR A 97 2.93 -3.07 2.80
N VAL A 98 1.85 -2.65 2.13
CA VAL A 98 1.04 -3.50 1.27
C VAL A 98 1.20 -3.04 -0.17
N VAL A 99 1.78 -3.88 -1.01
CA VAL A 99 2.05 -3.57 -2.41
C VAL A 99 1.30 -4.50 -3.35
N TRP A 100 0.98 -3.98 -4.53
CA TRP A 100 0.48 -4.78 -5.64
C TRP A 100 1.66 -5.26 -6.52
N THR A 101 1.53 -6.40 -7.20
CA THR A 101 2.62 -7.17 -7.84
C THR A 101 3.42 -6.47 -8.95
N ALA A 102 3.13 -5.21 -9.27
CA ALA A 102 3.97 -4.37 -10.12
C ALA A 102 4.47 -3.14 -9.34
N PRO A 103 5.25 -3.31 -8.25
CA PRO A 103 5.77 -2.15 -7.54
C PRO A 103 6.79 -1.42 -8.41
N ASP A 104 6.90 -0.10 -8.20
CA ASP A 104 8.06 0.67 -8.65
C ASP A 104 9.33 0.00 -8.09
N LYS A 105 10.18 -0.55 -8.97
CA LYS A 105 11.34 -1.37 -8.59
C LYS A 105 12.23 -0.73 -7.50
N PRO A 106 12.50 0.59 -7.52
CA PRO A 106 13.23 1.27 -6.46
C PRO A 106 12.56 1.22 -5.08
N LEU A 107 11.22 1.30 -5.01
CA LEU A 107 10.50 1.16 -3.73
C LEU A 107 10.58 -0.28 -3.22
N GLN A 108 10.44 -1.25 -4.12
CA GLN A 108 10.59 -2.66 -3.78
C GLN A 108 11.97 -2.97 -3.17
N GLN A 109 13.05 -2.46 -3.77
CA GLN A 109 14.41 -2.63 -3.23
C GLN A 109 14.58 -2.06 -1.83
N VAL A 110 13.98 -0.90 -1.55
CA VAL A 110 14.00 -0.29 -0.22
C VAL A 110 13.19 -1.14 0.77
N ALA A 111 12.03 -1.64 0.35
CA ALA A 111 11.21 -2.52 1.17
C ALA A 111 11.94 -3.82 1.52
N ASP A 112 12.49 -4.54 0.54
CA ASP A 112 13.22 -5.79 0.76
C ASP A 112 14.44 -5.62 1.70
N SER A 113 15.02 -4.41 1.75
CA SER A 113 16.12 -4.07 2.66
C SER A 113 15.66 -3.90 4.11
N ASN A 114 14.47 -3.32 4.36
CA ASN A 114 14.03 -2.87 5.69
C ASN A 114 12.86 -3.67 6.27
N TYR A 115 12.21 -4.47 5.43
CA TYR A 115 11.00 -5.23 5.73
C TYR A 115 11.15 -6.68 5.30
N VAL A 116 10.29 -7.54 5.85
CA VAL A 116 10.14 -8.95 5.47
C VAL A 116 8.75 -9.19 4.91
N VAL A 117 8.67 -10.07 3.92
CA VAL A 117 7.37 -10.53 3.41
C VAL A 117 6.77 -11.50 4.41
N ILE A 118 5.61 -11.14 4.98
CA ILE A 118 4.90 -11.98 5.96
C ILE A 118 3.70 -12.71 5.34
N LYS A 119 3.18 -12.21 4.20
CA LYS A 119 2.07 -12.85 3.50
C LYS A 119 1.98 -12.40 2.04
N ARG A 120 1.43 -13.27 1.19
CA ARG A 120 1.08 -12.99 -0.20
C ARG A 120 -0.37 -13.39 -0.45
N PHE A 121 -1.11 -12.56 -1.19
CA PHE A 121 -2.50 -12.76 -1.56
C PHE A 121 -2.65 -12.47 -3.05
N ASP A 122 -2.55 -13.49 -3.90
CA ASP A 122 -2.48 -13.34 -5.36
C ASP A 122 -1.50 -12.23 -5.79
N SER A 123 -2.04 -11.08 -6.18
CA SER A 123 -1.32 -9.91 -6.64
C SER A 123 -0.89 -8.95 -5.53
N PHE A 124 -1.15 -9.24 -4.26
CA PHE A 124 -0.73 -8.42 -3.13
C PHE A 124 0.38 -9.08 -2.32
N VAL A 125 1.32 -8.26 -1.86
CA VAL A 125 2.39 -8.67 -0.95
C VAL A 125 2.34 -7.78 0.28
N VAL A 126 2.34 -8.42 1.45
CA VAL A 126 2.36 -7.72 2.74
C VAL A 126 3.74 -7.85 3.36
N TYR A 127 4.34 -6.69 3.59
CA TYR A 127 5.62 -6.51 4.24
C TYR A 127 5.42 -6.05 5.69
N ALA A 128 6.20 -6.60 6.63
CA ALA A 128 6.31 -6.10 8.01
C ALA A 128 7.74 -5.63 8.31
N ARG A 129 7.90 -4.67 9.21
CA ARG A 129 9.22 -4.15 9.59
C ARG A 129 10.10 -5.29 10.10
N LYS A 130 11.36 -5.35 9.66
CA LYS A 130 12.34 -6.28 10.25
C LYS A 130 12.53 -5.99 11.74
N GLY A 131 12.48 -7.04 12.58
CA GLY A 131 12.62 -6.93 14.03
C GLY A 131 11.34 -6.52 14.74
N SER A 132 10.18 -6.70 14.10
CA SER A 132 8.87 -6.47 14.72
C SER A 132 8.34 -7.70 15.47
N GLY A 133 9.04 -8.84 15.38
CA GLY A 133 8.57 -10.12 15.94
C GLY A 133 7.42 -10.74 15.15
N LEU A 134 7.18 -10.25 13.92
CA LEU A 134 6.18 -10.75 12.98
C LEU A 134 6.80 -11.54 11.81
N GLU A 135 8.13 -11.72 11.86
CA GLU A 135 8.92 -12.53 10.92
C GLU A 135 8.74 -14.04 11.10
#